data_AF-A0A098GDP0-F1
#
_entry.id   AF-A0A098GDP0-F1
#
_cell.length_a   1.000
_cell.length_b   1.000
_cell.length_c   1.000
_cell.angle_alpha   90.00
_cell.angle_beta   90.00
_cell.angle_gamma   90.00
#
_symmetry.space_group_name_H-M   'P 1'
#
loop_
_entity.id
_entity.type
_entity.pdbx_description
1 polymer ?
#
loop_
_entity_poly.entity_id
_entity_poly.type
_entity_poly.pdbx_seq_one_letter_code
_entity_poly.pdbx_strand_id
1 'polypeptide(L)'
;MKQSDQVHDIALLNTKLIQNPWSNTYWFARMLLNSDKYAGIGRDTKRISQIGTEIITIINSNYTEPDTVLVPIILSYIKKSFLLGRKEGTKVIASIENFVSDIEKHIFSKIDAYVFAYTCIKIVALSNIALEAVPSDDKEYTQEFGRSILETQGANGLKILINSWDDLGVRGCLEAERTQVVNVFQLIKRDLQSVNSIDDNGIDLTLTAYVQEMERRLGQKRKGRGGRSLEDVTSLILNHFGFVSCPAPSHFQADIEVDTWLRTERKFYIGISCKRTLRERWKQVSSADSSNMGRYKIACFLHVITYSKDLSDDKLSLLGGYGHVFYLPDDDPTLLRHSQHSILSKYVRPMSEFINDLTKMIKNN
;
A
#
# COMPACT_ATOMS: atom_id res chain seq x y z
N MET A 1 30.94 -10.38 33.01
CA MET A 1 30.88 -10.59 31.55
C MET A 1 31.19 -9.27 30.88
N LYS A 2 32.33 -9.16 30.20
CA LYS A 2 32.82 -7.89 29.68
C LYS A 2 32.28 -7.66 28.27
N GLN A 3 32.02 -6.41 27.93
CA GLN A 3 31.50 -5.95 26.63
C GLN A 3 32.34 -6.44 25.42
N SER A 4 33.62 -6.77 25.64
CA SER A 4 34.51 -7.41 24.65
C SER A 4 34.08 -8.81 24.24
N ASP A 5 33.50 -9.58 25.17
CA ASP A 5 33.09 -10.97 24.94
C ASP A 5 31.84 -10.99 24.05
N GLN A 6 30.91 -10.04 24.27
CA GLN A 6 29.70 -9.88 23.45
C GLN A 6 30.00 -9.48 22.00
N VAL A 7 31.03 -8.65 21.76
CA VAL A 7 31.43 -8.25 20.40
C VAL A 7 32.06 -9.41 19.64
N HIS A 8 32.88 -10.22 20.32
CA HIS A 8 33.43 -11.44 19.73
C HIS A 8 32.33 -12.47 19.43
N ASP A 9 31.35 -12.63 20.31
CA ASP A 9 30.22 -13.54 20.11
C ASP A 9 29.35 -13.11 18.91
N ILE A 10 29.09 -11.80 18.75
CA ILE A 10 28.37 -11.27 17.58
C ILE A 10 29.14 -11.52 16.28
N ALA A 11 30.46 -11.33 16.28
CA ALA A 11 31.28 -11.58 15.09
C ALA A 11 31.25 -13.06 14.67
N LEU A 12 31.34 -13.99 15.63
CA LEU A 12 31.25 -15.42 15.37
C LEU A 12 29.87 -15.84 14.85
N LEU A 13 28.79 -15.27 15.42
CA LEU A 13 27.41 -15.47 14.94
C LEU A 13 27.24 -14.97 13.51
N ASN A 14 27.78 -13.79 13.18
CA ASN A 14 27.70 -13.24 11.83
C ASN A 14 28.39 -14.14 10.79
N THR A 15 29.56 -14.70 11.10
CA THR A 15 30.25 -15.62 10.18
C THR A 15 29.41 -16.89 9.92
N LYS A 16 28.81 -17.47 10.96
CA LYS A 16 27.92 -18.64 10.82
C LYS A 16 26.68 -18.34 10.00
N LEU A 17 26.08 -17.15 10.15
CA LEU A 17 24.93 -16.73 9.35
C LEU A 17 25.29 -16.52 7.88
N ILE A 18 26.41 -15.85 7.59
CA ILE A 18 26.84 -15.54 6.22
C ILE A 18 27.23 -16.80 5.43
N GLN A 19 27.87 -17.77 6.09
CA GLN A 19 28.29 -19.02 5.44
C GLN A 19 27.16 -20.03 5.27
N ASN A 20 26.00 -19.79 5.89
CA ASN A 20 24.86 -20.68 5.79
C ASN A 20 24.19 -20.54 4.41
N PRO A 21 24.00 -21.62 3.63
CA PRO A 21 23.34 -21.56 2.33
C PRO A 21 21.95 -20.90 2.36
N TRP A 22 21.23 -21.06 3.45
CA TRP A 22 19.88 -20.50 3.67
C TRP A 22 19.89 -18.98 3.84
N SER A 23 21.05 -18.34 4.02
CA SER A 23 21.17 -16.88 3.99
C SER A 23 20.78 -16.30 2.63
N ASN A 24 20.92 -17.08 1.55
CA ASN A 24 20.53 -16.67 0.21
C ASN A 24 19.01 -16.61 0.01
N THR A 25 18.19 -17.18 0.91
CA THR A 25 16.72 -17.13 0.81
C THR A 25 16.20 -15.70 0.65
N TYR A 26 16.73 -14.77 1.46
CA TYR A 26 16.38 -13.36 1.35
C TYR A 26 16.73 -12.80 -0.03
N TRP A 27 17.98 -12.99 -0.48
CA TRP A 27 18.46 -12.45 -1.76
C TRP A 27 17.72 -13.04 -2.96
N PHE A 28 17.44 -14.34 -2.96
CA PHE A 28 16.63 -14.97 -3.99
C PHE A 28 15.21 -14.39 -4.02
N ALA A 29 14.56 -14.20 -2.87
CA ALA A 29 13.24 -13.58 -2.82
C ALA A 29 13.27 -12.12 -3.34
N ARG A 30 14.30 -11.35 -2.96
CA ARG A 30 14.54 -9.99 -3.48
C ARG A 30 14.68 -9.97 -4.99
N MET A 31 15.50 -10.85 -5.55
CA MET A 31 15.77 -10.93 -6.98
C MET A 31 14.49 -11.32 -7.75
N LEU A 32 13.76 -12.32 -7.27
CA LEU A 32 12.51 -12.74 -7.91
C LEU A 32 11.44 -11.62 -7.92
N LEU A 33 11.37 -10.82 -6.86
CA LEU A 33 10.30 -9.82 -6.68
C LEU A 33 10.64 -8.40 -7.18
N ASN A 34 11.88 -8.13 -7.56
CA ASN A 34 12.31 -6.80 -8.00
C ASN A 34 11.88 -6.53 -9.45
N SER A 35 10.93 -5.61 -9.62
CA SER A 35 10.40 -5.17 -10.92
C SER A 35 11.39 -4.38 -11.76
N ASP A 36 12.24 -3.59 -11.10
CA ASP A 36 13.03 -2.57 -11.77
C ASP A 36 14.27 -3.19 -12.40
N LYS A 37 14.91 -4.13 -11.67
CA LYS A 37 16.12 -4.81 -12.14
C LYS A 37 15.81 -6.10 -12.91
N TYR A 38 14.82 -6.88 -12.45
CA TYR A 38 14.58 -8.25 -12.93
C TYR A 38 13.17 -8.47 -13.46
N ALA A 39 12.46 -7.40 -13.86
CA ALA A 39 11.12 -7.44 -14.43
C ALA A 39 10.03 -8.10 -13.54
N GLY A 40 10.30 -8.35 -12.25
CA GLY A 40 9.32 -8.87 -11.29
C GLY A 40 8.81 -10.27 -11.66
N ILE A 41 9.69 -11.13 -12.18
CA ILE A 41 9.40 -12.51 -12.61
C ILE A 41 8.71 -13.38 -11.55
N GLY A 42 8.90 -13.04 -10.28
CA GLY A 42 8.30 -13.71 -9.11
C GLY A 42 6.79 -13.48 -8.95
N ARG A 43 6.16 -12.61 -9.74
CA ARG A 43 4.71 -12.33 -9.64
C ARG A 43 3.84 -13.44 -10.21
N ASP A 44 4.37 -14.26 -11.12
CA ASP A 44 3.63 -15.40 -11.69
C ASP A 44 3.75 -16.61 -10.76
N THR A 45 2.81 -16.70 -9.83
CA THR A 45 2.77 -17.76 -8.80
C THR A 45 2.80 -19.16 -9.39
N LYS A 46 2.08 -19.42 -10.49
CA LYS A 46 2.03 -20.75 -11.11
C LYS A 46 3.39 -21.12 -11.68
N ARG A 47 3.99 -20.23 -12.47
CA ARG A 47 5.30 -20.44 -13.08
C ARG A 47 6.40 -20.63 -12.04
N ILE A 48 6.41 -19.81 -10.98
CA ILE A 48 7.42 -19.90 -9.91
C ILE A 48 7.31 -21.22 -9.13
N SER A 49 6.09 -21.64 -8.78
CA SER A 49 5.88 -22.93 -8.11
C SER A 49 6.31 -24.11 -9.00
N GLN A 50 6.01 -24.04 -10.29
CA GLN A 50 6.44 -25.06 -11.26
C GLN A 50 7.96 -25.14 -11.35
N ILE A 51 8.65 -24.00 -11.52
CA ILE A 51 10.12 -23.94 -11.59
C ILE A 51 10.74 -24.55 -10.34
N GLY A 52 10.29 -24.16 -9.14
CA GLY A 52 10.82 -24.73 -7.90
C GLY A 52 10.59 -26.25 -7.80
N THR A 53 9.41 -26.73 -8.20
CA THR A 53 9.06 -28.16 -8.12
C THR A 53 9.92 -29.00 -9.08
N GLU A 54 10.14 -28.49 -10.28
CA GLU A 54 10.99 -29.15 -11.28
C GLU A 54 12.46 -29.18 -10.83
N ILE A 55 12.98 -28.11 -10.21
CA ILE A 55 14.34 -28.12 -9.64
C ILE A 55 14.47 -29.18 -8.54
N ILE A 56 13.51 -29.27 -7.61
CA ILE A 56 13.52 -30.31 -6.57
C ILE A 56 13.48 -31.71 -7.19
N THR A 57 12.68 -31.89 -8.24
CA THR A 57 12.58 -33.16 -8.97
C THR A 57 13.89 -33.54 -9.64
N ILE A 58 14.59 -32.58 -10.25
CA ILE A 58 15.92 -32.76 -10.86
C ILE A 58 16.94 -33.16 -9.78
N ILE A 59 16.94 -32.49 -8.63
CA ILE A 59 17.84 -32.79 -7.51
C ILE A 59 17.60 -34.22 -7.00
N ASN A 60 16.34 -34.59 -6.74
CA ASN A 60 16.01 -35.88 -6.17
C ASN A 60 16.27 -37.04 -7.12
N SER A 61 15.94 -36.88 -8.41
CA SER A 61 16.14 -37.93 -9.42
C SER A 61 17.62 -38.18 -9.72
N ASN A 62 18.49 -37.22 -9.41
CA ASN A 62 19.92 -37.26 -9.71
C ASN A 62 20.78 -37.03 -8.47
N TYR A 63 20.31 -37.45 -7.29
CA TYR A 63 20.95 -37.10 -6.01
C TYR A 63 22.40 -37.62 -5.89
N THR A 64 22.74 -38.71 -6.60
CA THR A 64 24.08 -39.32 -6.65
C THR A 64 25.05 -38.55 -7.54
N GLU A 65 24.55 -37.72 -8.45
CA GLU A 65 25.40 -36.95 -9.35
C GLU A 65 26.18 -35.87 -8.57
N PRO A 66 27.44 -35.61 -8.96
CA PRO A 66 28.25 -34.57 -8.33
C PRO A 66 27.73 -33.17 -8.67
N ASP A 67 27.95 -32.21 -7.77
CA ASP A 67 27.50 -30.82 -7.92
C ASP A 67 28.04 -30.18 -9.21
N THR A 68 29.28 -30.54 -9.61
CA THR A 68 29.93 -30.07 -10.84
C THR A 68 29.18 -30.45 -12.12
N VAL A 69 28.34 -31.49 -12.08
CA VAL A 69 27.50 -31.92 -13.20
C VAL A 69 26.09 -31.37 -13.06
N LEU A 70 25.50 -31.49 -11.86
CA LEU A 70 24.08 -31.20 -11.67
C LEU A 70 23.76 -29.70 -11.59
N VAL A 71 24.64 -28.89 -10.98
CA VAL A 71 24.41 -27.44 -10.83
C VAL A 71 24.33 -26.72 -12.18
N PRO A 72 25.24 -26.95 -13.15
CA PRO A 72 25.12 -26.37 -14.49
C PRO A 72 23.81 -26.75 -15.21
N ILE A 73 23.32 -27.98 -15.03
CA ILE A 73 22.04 -28.44 -15.61
C ILE A 73 20.89 -27.63 -15.01
N ILE A 74 20.87 -27.47 -13.68
CA ILE A 74 19.84 -26.70 -12.97
C ILE A 74 19.86 -25.23 -13.40
N LEU A 75 21.03 -24.59 -13.50
CA LEU A 75 21.15 -23.20 -13.95
C LEU A 75 20.67 -23.02 -15.40
N SER A 76 21.01 -23.96 -16.28
CA SER A 76 20.51 -23.99 -17.66
C SER A 76 18.99 -24.14 -17.71
N TYR A 77 18.43 -25.00 -16.86
CA TYR A 77 17.00 -25.16 -16.69
C TYR A 77 16.34 -23.85 -16.22
N ILE A 78 16.85 -23.22 -15.15
CA ILE A 78 16.32 -21.95 -14.63
C ILE A 78 16.29 -20.88 -15.73
N LYS A 79 17.39 -20.72 -16.47
CA LYS A 79 17.49 -19.77 -17.59
C LYS A 79 16.41 -20.02 -18.64
N LYS A 80 16.29 -21.26 -19.13
CA LYS A 80 15.28 -21.63 -20.13
C LYS A 80 13.87 -21.40 -19.60
N SER A 81 13.61 -21.78 -18.36
CA SER A 81 12.29 -21.68 -17.75
C SER A 81 11.83 -20.24 -17.51
N PHE A 82 12.72 -19.27 -17.33
CA PHE A 82 12.34 -17.85 -17.25
C PHE A 82 12.27 -17.16 -18.63
N LEU A 83 13.07 -17.60 -19.60
CA LEU A 83 13.03 -17.07 -20.97
C LEU A 83 11.87 -17.63 -21.81
N LEU A 84 11.30 -18.78 -21.44
CA LEU A 84 10.22 -19.41 -22.18
C LEU A 84 9.05 -18.45 -22.42
N GLY A 85 8.63 -18.33 -23.70
CA GLY A 85 7.53 -17.46 -24.12
C GLY A 85 7.83 -15.96 -24.12
N ARG A 86 9.11 -15.55 -23.99
CA ARG A 86 9.52 -14.13 -24.07
C ARG A 86 10.01 -13.80 -25.48
N LYS A 87 9.59 -12.64 -26.01
CA LYS A 87 9.99 -12.16 -27.33
C LYS A 87 11.43 -11.64 -27.30
N GLU A 88 12.23 -12.09 -28.26
CA GLU A 88 13.63 -11.66 -28.47
C GLU A 88 13.75 -10.13 -28.64
N GLY A 89 14.89 -9.58 -28.21
CA GLY A 89 15.19 -8.15 -28.31
C GLY A 89 14.41 -7.24 -27.35
N THR A 90 13.66 -7.80 -26.40
CA THR A 90 12.91 -7.00 -25.41
C THR A 90 13.75 -6.70 -24.18
N LYS A 91 13.49 -5.55 -23.53
CA LYS A 91 14.10 -5.19 -22.24
C LYS A 91 13.87 -6.24 -21.15
N VAL A 92 12.74 -6.98 -21.24
CA VAL A 92 12.39 -8.06 -20.32
C VAL A 92 13.39 -9.21 -20.40
N ILE A 93 13.87 -9.59 -21.60
CA ILE A 93 14.90 -10.62 -21.74
C ILE A 93 16.20 -10.18 -21.09
N ALA A 94 16.67 -8.95 -21.38
CA ALA A 94 17.88 -8.42 -20.75
C ALA A 94 17.78 -8.42 -19.21
N SER A 95 16.61 -8.07 -18.65
CA SER A 95 16.37 -8.17 -17.20
C SER A 95 16.40 -9.61 -16.67
N ILE A 96 15.89 -10.57 -17.43
CA ILE A 96 15.92 -12.01 -17.06
C ILE A 96 17.34 -12.55 -17.15
N GLU A 97 18.12 -12.15 -18.16
CA GLU A 97 19.52 -12.55 -18.29
C GLU A 97 20.37 -11.97 -17.15
N ASN A 98 20.12 -10.72 -16.76
CA ASN A 98 20.73 -10.12 -15.56
C ASN A 98 20.34 -10.87 -14.28
N PHE A 99 19.09 -11.32 -14.18
CA PHE A 99 18.65 -12.17 -13.06
C PHE A 99 19.43 -13.48 -13.03
N VAL A 100 19.50 -14.18 -14.17
CA VAL A 100 20.23 -15.46 -14.29
C VAL A 100 21.71 -15.28 -13.93
N SER A 101 22.38 -14.25 -14.47
CA SER A 101 23.78 -13.97 -14.16
C SER A 101 24.00 -13.67 -12.67
N ASP A 102 23.04 -13.06 -11.99
CA ASP A 102 23.15 -12.78 -10.56
C ASP A 102 22.90 -14.03 -9.71
N ILE A 103 21.90 -14.88 -10.02
CA ILE A 103 21.68 -16.12 -9.25
C ILE A 103 22.81 -17.14 -9.44
N GLU A 104 23.49 -17.15 -10.58
CA GLU A 104 24.67 -18.00 -10.84
C GLU A 104 25.80 -17.74 -9.82
N LYS A 105 25.85 -16.53 -9.25
CA LYS A 105 26.83 -16.15 -8.22
C LYS A 105 26.46 -16.65 -6.82
N HIS A 106 25.32 -17.30 -6.66
CA HIS A 106 24.79 -17.77 -5.38
C HIS A 106 24.47 -19.26 -5.37
N ILE A 107 24.47 -19.94 -6.52
CA ILE A 107 24.14 -21.36 -6.65
C ILE A 107 25.40 -22.14 -7.06
N PHE A 108 26.10 -22.70 -6.08
CA PHE A 108 27.33 -23.46 -6.29
C PHE A 108 27.18 -24.95 -5.98
N SER A 109 26.10 -25.31 -5.27
CA SER A 109 25.87 -26.66 -4.78
C SER A 109 24.42 -27.11 -4.93
N LYS A 110 24.17 -28.41 -4.72
CA LYS A 110 22.80 -28.96 -4.64
C LYS A 110 21.97 -28.29 -3.54
N ILE A 111 22.60 -27.93 -2.40
CA ILE A 111 21.89 -27.26 -1.31
C ILE A 111 21.49 -25.83 -1.70
N ASP A 112 22.34 -25.07 -2.39
CA ASP A 112 21.98 -23.72 -2.85
C ASP A 112 20.83 -23.76 -3.86
N ALA A 113 20.86 -24.72 -4.78
CA ALA A 113 19.80 -24.94 -5.75
C ALA A 113 18.47 -25.33 -5.06
N TYR A 114 18.56 -26.16 -4.01
CA TYR A 114 17.41 -26.49 -3.18
C TYR A 114 16.87 -25.25 -2.44
N VAL A 115 17.72 -24.42 -1.85
CA VAL A 115 17.33 -23.16 -1.19
C VAL A 115 16.66 -22.21 -2.18
N PHE A 116 17.15 -22.11 -3.41
CA PHE A 116 16.50 -21.32 -4.47
C PHE A 116 15.10 -21.87 -4.79
N ALA A 117 14.98 -23.19 -5.00
CA ALA A 117 13.70 -23.84 -5.28
C ALA A 117 12.70 -23.69 -4.12
N TYR A 118 13.18 -23.84 -2.89
CA TYR A 118 12.43 -23.61 -1.66
C TYR A 118 11.93 -22.15 -1.61
N THR A 119 12.80 -21.20 -1.93
CA THR A 119 12.44 -19.77 -1.96
C THR A 119 11.34 -19.50 -2.99
N CYS A 120 11.41 -20.10 -4.17
CA CYS A 120 10.36 -20.02 -5.18
C CYS A 120 9.01 -20.50 -4.62
N ILE A 121 8.95 -21.72 -4.10
CA ILE A 121 7.68 -22.36 -3.70
C ILE A 121 7.15 -21.78 -2.38
N LYS A 122 7.99 -21.75 -1.34
CA LYS A 122 7.55 -21.55 0.05
C LYS A 122 7.61 -20.09 0.47
N ILE A 123 8.49 -19.30 -0.12
CA ILE A 123 8.60 -17.87 0.19
C ILE A 123 7.80 -17.06 -0.81
N VAL A 124 8.17 -17.09 -2.09
CA VAL A 124 7.58 -16.19 -3.10
C VAL A 124 6.14 -16.58 -3.44
N ALA A 125 5.89 -17.85 -3.80
CA ALA A 125 4.56 -18.27 -4.23
C ALA A 125 3.54 -18.25 -3.08
N LEU A 126 3.87 -18.77 -1.89
CA LEU A 126 2.98 -18.65 -0.72
C LEU A 126 2.73 -17.19 -0.32
N SER A 127 3.74 -16.31 -0.42
CA SER A 127 3.54 -14.88 -0.17
C SER A 127 2.57 -14.25 -1.17
N ASN A 128 2.64 -14.62 -2.46
CA ASN A 128 1.69 -14.14 -3.46
C ASN A 128 0.25 -14.54 -3.10
N ILE A 129 0.04 -15.82 -2.77
CA ILE A 129 -1.28 -16.36 -2.39
C ILE A 129 -1.81 -15.64 -1.14
N ALA A 130 -0.98 -15.51 -0.11
CA ALA A 130 -1.33 -14.82 1.12
C ALA A 130 -1.71 -13.34 0.88
N LEU A 131 -0.96 -12.64 0.02
CA LEU A 131 -1.22 -11.24 -0.29
C LEU A 131 -2.47 -11.01 -1.13
N GLU A 132 -2.86 -11.98 -1.95
CA GLU A 132 -4.15 -11.97 -2.66
C GLU A 132 -5.31 -12.12 -1.67
N ALA A 133 -5.15 -12.95 -0.63
CA ALA A 133 -6.15 -13.14 0.42
C ALA A 133 -6.29 -11.96 1.40
N VAL A 134 -5.28 -11.07 1.47
CA VAL A 134 -5.42 -9.81 2.23
C VAL A 134 -6.40 -8.90 1.48
N PRO A 135 -7.47 -8.39 2.11
CA PRO A 135 -8.39 -7.46 1.46
C PRO A 135 -7.67 -6.21 0.94
N SER A 136 -8.10 -5.75 -0.23
CA SER A 136 -7.59 -4.50 -0.82
C SER A 136 -8.30 -3.27 -0.25
N ASP A 137 -9.46 -3.47 0.38
CA ASP A 137 -10.20 -2.51 1.18
C ASP A 137 -11.11 -3.28 2.15
N ASP A 138 -11.57 -2.62 3.22
CA ASP A 138 -12.65 -3.14 4.08
C ASP A 138 -13.99 -2.49 3.70
N LYS A 139 -14.16 -2.14 2.42
CA LYS A 139 -15.20 -1.22 1.94
C LYS A 139 -16.61 -1.69 2.27
N GLU A 140 -16.89 -2.98 2.18
CA GLU A 140 -18.22 -3.52 2.45
C GLU A 140 -18.61 -3.34 3.93
N TYR A 141 -17.74 -3.73 4.86
CA TYR A 141 -17.95 -3.55 6.30
C TYR A 141 -18.00 -2.07 6.71
N THR A 142 -17.08 -1.25 6.18
CA THR A 142 -17.07 0.18 6.49
C THR A 142 -18.28 0.88 5.88
N GLN A 143 -18.75 0.48 4.69
CA GLN A 143 -19.97 1.00 4.08
C GLN A 143 -21.23 0.65 4.86
N GLU A 144 -21.40 -0.59 5.32
CA GLU A 144 -22.56 -0.96 6.12
C GLU A 144 -22.61 -0.19 7.45
N PHE A 145 -21.49 -0.15 8.17
CA PHE A 145 -21.38 0.65 9.39
C PHE A 145 -21.62 2.14 9.12
N GLY A 146 -21.06 2.67 8.03
CA GLY A 146 -21.20 4.07 7.67
C GLY A 146 -22.62 4.44 7.25
N ARG A 147 -23.33 3.55 6.52
CA ARG A 147 -24.75 3.72 6.22
C ARG A 147 -25.57 3.75 7.51
N SER A 148 -25.31 2.85 8.45
CA SER A 148 -26.00 2.85 9.74
C SER A 148 -25.83 4.17 10.51
N ILE A 149 -24.62 4.75 10.51
CA ILE A 149 -24.38 6.07 11.11
C ILE A 149 -25.20 7.16 10.39
N LEU A 150 -25.15 7.20 9.06
CA LEU A 150 -25.83 8.23 8.27
C LEU A 150 -27.36 8.11 8.38
N GLU A 151 -27.91 6.90 8.37
CA GLU A 151 -29.34 6.64 8.57
C GLU A 151 -29.81 7.06 9.98
N THR A 152 -28.98 6.85 10.99
CA THR A 152 -29.33 7.16 12.39
C THR A 152 -29.13 8.63 12.75
N GLN A 153 -28.09 9.28 12.23
CA GLN A 153 -27.62 10.60 12.70
C GLN A 153 -27.51 11.65 11.59
N GLY A 154 -27.66 11.27 10.32
CA GLY A 154 -27.53 12.18 9.19
C GLY A 154 -26.19 12.94 9.20
N ALA A 155 -26.25 14.25 8.92
CA ALA A 155 -25.06 15.11 8.88
C ALA A 155 -24.34 15.23 10.25
N ASN A 156 -25.05 15.04 11.36
CA ASN A 156 -24.45 15.07 12.69
C ASN A 156 -23.50 13.87 12.93
N GLY A 157 -23.70 12.77 12.19
CA GLY A 157 -22.86 11.58 12.27
C GLY A 157 -21.52 11.69 11.52
N LEU A 158 -21.30 12.75 10.74
CA LEU A 158 -20.13 12.87 9.84
C LEU A 158 -18.78 12.79 10.58
N LYS A 159 -18.66 13.40 11.76
CA LYS A 159 -17.45 13.33 12.59
C LYS A 159 -17.13 11.88 12.97
N ILE A 160 -18.14 11.15 13.44
CA ILE A 160 -18.01 9.75 13.87
C ILE A 160 -17.67 8.90 12.65
N LEU A 161 -18.37 9.10 11.53
CA LEU A 161 -18.14 8.38 10.28
C LEU A 161 -16.70 8.54 9.81
N ILE A 162 -16.23 9.77 9.60
CA ILE A 162 -14.91 10.04 9.02
C ILE A 162 -13.79 9.51 9.93
N ASN A 163 -13.93 9.64 11.26
CA ASN A 163 -12.94 9.11 12.20
C ASN A 163 -12.97 7.58 12.26
N SER A 164 -14.16 6.98 12.34
CA SER A 164 -14.32 5.53 12.52
C SER A 164 -14.03 4.77 11.22
N TRP A 165 -14.27 5.37 10.05
CA TRP A 165 -14.00 4.71 8.78
C TRP A 165 -12.52 4.38 8.59
N ASP A 166 -11.64 5.30 8.99
CA ASP A 166 -10.19 5.10 8.98
C ASP A 166 -9.80 4.02 10.00
N ASP A 167 -10.29 4.11 11.24
CA ASP A 167 -9.93 3.18 12.31
C ASP A 167 -10.46 1.74 12.06
N LEU A 168 -11.69 1.60 11.55
CA LEU A 168 -12.30 0.31 11.26
C LEU A 168 -11.68 -0.34 10.02
N GLY A 169 -11.46 0.44 8.96
CA GLY A 169 -10.86 -0.06 7.72
C GLY A 169 -9.35 -0.32 7.82
N VAL A 170 -8.64 0.35 8.74
CA VAL A 170 -7.24 0.05 9.01
C VAL A 170 -7.12 -1.18 9.90
N ARG A 171 -7.96 -1.30 10.94
CA ARG A 171 -7.87 -2.43 11.89
C ARG A 171 -8.26 -3.76 11.26
N GLY A 172 -9.34 -3.82 10.47
CA GLY A 172 -9.76 -5.05 9.79
C GLY A 172 -8.70 -5.54 8.81
N CYS A 173 -8.23 -4.65 7.94
CA CYS A 173 -7.12 -4.90 7.03
C CYS A 173 -5.84 -5.35 7.76
N LEU A 174 -5.42 -4.67 8.83
CA LEU A 174 -4.21 -5.06 9.58
C LEU A 174 -4.35 -6.44 10.25
N GLU A 175 -5.53 -6.79 10.74
CA GLU A 175 -5.76 -8.12 11.34
C GLU A 175 -5.73 -9.22 10.27
N ALA A 176 -6.33 -8.96 9.10
CA ALA A 176 -6.24 -9.86 7.96
C ALA A 176 -4.80 -10.02 7.47
N GLU A 177 -4.03 -8.92 7.41
CA GLU A 177 -2.59 -8.96 7.11
C GLU A 177 -1.82 -9.84 8.09
N ARG A 178 -1.99 -9.57 9.40
CA ARG A 178 -1.34 -10.32 10.47
C ARG A 178 -1.68 -11.80 10.40
N THR A 179 -2.94 -12.13 10.18
CA THR A 179 -3.42 -13.51 10.05
C THR A 179 -2.71 -14.23 8.91
N GLN A 180 -2.60 -13.59 7.74
CA GLN A 180 -1.90 -14.19 6.59
C GLN A 180 -0.41 -14.37 6.84
N VAL A 181 0.26 -13.40 7.49
CA VAL A 181 1.68 -13.51 7.86
C VAL A 181 1.90 -14.68 8.83
N VAL A 182 1.09 -14.78 9.88
CA VAL A 182 1.22 -15.84 10.90
C VAL A 182 0.94 -17.22 10.30
N ASN A 183 -0.09 -17.35 9.47
CA ASN A 183 -0.46 -18.63 8.86
C ASN A 183 0.67 -19.19 7.99
N VAL A 184 1.21 -18.39 7.07
CA VAL A 184 2.29 -18.85 6.20
C VAL A 184 3.60 -19.02 6.98
N PHE A 185 3.89 -18.18 7.97
CA PHE A 185 5.03 -18.38 8.87
C PHE A 185 4.97 -19.75 9.54
N GLN A 186 3.81 -20.14 10.08
CA GLN A 186 3.63 -21.45 10.72
C GLN A 186 3.77 -22.60 9.72
N LEU A 187 3.25 -22.45 8.49
CA LEU A 187 3.39 -23.44 7.44
C LEU A 187 4.85 -23.66 7.06
N ILE A 188 5.60 -22.58 6.82
CA ILE A 188 7.04 -22.63 6.51
C ILE A 188 7.79 -23.25 7.68
N LYS A 189 7.54 -22.81 8.92
CA LYS A 189 8.23 -23.32 10.11
C LYS A 189 8.08 -24.84 10.26
N ARG A 190 6.86 -25.37 10.11
CA ARG A 190 6.61 -26.83 10.20
C ARG A 190 7.30 -27.60 9.08
N ASP A 191 7.30 -27.04 7.88
CA ASP A 191 7.92 -27.64 6.70
C ASP A 191 9.45 -27.70 6.84
N LEU A 192 10.09 -26.61 7.29
CA LEU A 192 11.54 -26.56 7.53
C LEU A 192 12.01 -27.57 8.58
N GLN A 193 11.19 -27.85 9.60
CA GLN A 193 11.51 -28.88 10.60
C GLN A 193 11.66 -30.29 10.00
N SER A 194 11.14 -30.53 8.80
CA SER A 194 11.28 -31.81 8.09
C SER A 194 12.44 -31.84 7.08
N VAL A 195 13.16 -30.74 6.92
CA VAL A 195 14.27 -30.63 5.97
C VAL A 195 15.56 -31.12 6.63
N ASN A 196 16.11 -32.24 6.17
CA ASN A 196 17.31 -32.84 6.79
C ASN A 196 18.57 -31.98 6.71
N SER A 197 18.65 -31.04 5.75
CA SER A 197 19.83 -30.24 5.45
C SER A 197 19.83 -28.84 6.09
N ILE A 198 18.86 -28.54 6.96
CA ILE A 198 18.75 -27.24 7.62
C ILE A 198 19.14 -27.32 9.09
N ASP A 199 19.85 -26.31 9.57
CA ASP A 199 20.12 -26.07 10.99
C ASP A 199 19.21 -24.98 11.55
N ASP A 200 19.26 -24.74 12.86
CA ASP A 200 18.44 -23.71 13.51
C ASP A 200 18.68 -22.31 12.91
N ASN A 201 19.93 -21.98 12.55
CA ASN A 201 20.23 -20.71 11.88
C ASN A 201 19.55 -20.61 10.51
N GLY A 202 19.54 -21.70 9.74
CA GLY A 202 18.88 -21.75 8.44
C GLY A 202 17.37 -21.57 8.58
N ILE A 203 16.77 -22.15 9.63
CA ILE A 203 15.35 -21.93 9.95
C ILE A 203 15.09 -20.44 10.21
N ASP A 204 15.88 -19.82 11.09
CA ASP A 204 15.73 -18.40 11.43
C ASP A 204 15.95 -17.47 10.24
N LEU A 205 16.98 -17.73 9.43
CA LEU A 205 17.28 -17.00 8.20
C LEU A 205 16.11 -17.08 7.20
N THR A 206 15.52 -18.26 7.04
CA THR A 206 14.40 -18.48 6.11
C THR A 206 13.13 -17.78 6.58
N LEU A 207 12.79 -17.93 7.86
CA LEU A 207 11.59 -17.34 8.44
C LEU A 207 11.68 -15.80 8.48
N THR A 208 12.86 -15.26 8.80
CA THR A 208 13.08 -13.80 8.78
C THR A 208 13.04 -13.24 7.35
N ALA A 209 13.59 -13.95 6.37
CA ALA A 209 13.48 -13.58 4.96
C ALA A 209 12.01 -13.50 4.50
N TYR A 210 11.18 -14.48 4.90
CA TYR A 210 9.73 -14.46 4.65
C TYR A 210 9.06 -13.22 5.26
N VAL A 211 9.26 -12.97 6.56
CA VAL A 211 8.64 -11.84 7.27
C VAL A 211 9.06 -10.51 6.64
N GLN A 212 10.35 -10.33 6.35
CA GLN A 212 10.88 -9.12 5.74
C GLN A 212 10.22 -8.83 4.38
N GLU A 213 10.09 -9.83 3.51
CA GLU A 213 9.47 -9.64 2.20
C GLU A 213 7.95 -9.43 2.27
N MET A 214 7.27 -10.12 3.18
CA MET A 214 5.84 -9.88 3.42
C MET A 214 5.58 -8.48 3.93
N GLU A 215 6.26 -8.03 4.98
CA GLU A 215 6.08 -6.69 5.53
C GLU A 215 6.36 -5.59 4.50
N ARG A 216 7.41 -5.77 3.69
CA ARG A 216 7.71 -4.84 2.60
C ARG A 216 6.55 -4.74 1.61
N ARG A 217 5.97 -5.88 1.19
CA ARG A 217 4.87 -5.91 0.21
C ARG A 217 3.55 -5.41 0.80
N LEU A 218 3.26 -5.78 2.03
CA LEU A 218 2.14 -5.24 2.81
C LEU A 218 2.27 -3.73 2.98
N GLY A 219 3.47 -3.21 3.23
CA GLY A 219 3.76 -1.78 3.24
C GLY A 219 3.40 -1.08 1.93
N GLN A 220 3.67 -1.70 0.78
CA GLN A 220 3.25 -1.15 -0.52
C GLN A 220 1.74 -1.22 -0.72
N LYS A 221 1.09 -2.32 -0.31
CA LYS A 221 -0.37 -2.46 -0.38
C LYS A 221 -1.05 -1.39 0.48
N ARG A 222 -0.58 -1.19 1.72
CA ARG A 222 -1.01 -0.13 2.64
C ARG A 222 -0.94 1.26 2.01
N LYS A 223 0.16 1.60 1.34
CA LYS A 223 0.29 2.87 0.60
C LYS A 223 -0.76 3.02 -0.49
N GLY A 224 -1.06 1.95 -1.22
CA GLY A 224 -2.13 1.94 -2.22
C GLY A 224 -3.53 2.13 -1.63
N ARG A 225 -3.81 1.56 -0.44
CA ARG A 225 -5.11 1.70 0.24
C ARG A 225 -5.38 3.09 0.77
N GLY A 226 -4.37 3.74 1.36
CA GLY A 226 -4.50 5.08 1.95
C GLY A 226 -5.01 6.15 0.96
N GLY A 227 -4.77 5.97 -0.34
CA GLY A 227 -5.31 6.86 -1.38
C GLY A 227 -6.80 6.63 -1.68
N ARG A 228 -7.30 5.39 -1.63
CA ARG A 228 -8.69 5.04 -2.04
C ARG A 228 -9.72 5.17 -0.91
N SER A 229 -9.30 4.97 0.33
CA SER A 229 -10.24 4.91 1.48
C SER A 229 -10.97 6.22 1.76
N LEU A 230 -10.37 7.38 1.48
CA LEU A 230 -10.99 8.71 1.75
C LEU A 230 -11.94 9.15 0.62
N GLU A 231 -11.64 8.77 -0.62
CA GLU A 231 -12.53 8.93 -1.76
C GLU A 231 -13.83 8.13 -1.55
N ASP A 232 -13.72 6.92 -0.97
CA ASP A 232 -14.86 6.07 -0.65
C ASP A 232 -15.77 6.65 0.44
N VAL A 233 -15.22 7.31 1.47
CA VAL A 233 -16.02 8.02 2.50
C VAL A 233 -16.80 9.16 1.87
N THR A 234 -16.12 9.99 1.09
CA THR A 234 -16.73 11.15 0.42
C THR A 234 -17.87 10.70 -0.49
N SER A 235 -17.61 9.66 -1.29
CA SER A 235 -18.61 9.07 -2.18
C SER A 235 -19.80 8.50 -1.40
N LEU A 236 -19.57 7.80 -0.28
CA LEU A 236 -20.66 7.28 0.54
C LEU A 236 -21.55 8.40 1.09
N ILE A 237 -20.95 9.45 1.68
CA ILE A 237 -21.68 10.59 2.22
C ILE A 237 -22.53 11.22 1.12
N LEU A 238 -21.92 11.54 -0.02
CA LEU A 238 -22.60 12.23 -1.11
C LEU A 238 -23.75 11.40 -1.69
N ASN A 239 -23.52 10.11 -1.92
CA ASN A 239 -24.55 9.20 -2.43
C ASN A 239 -25.72 9.04 -1.44
N HIS A 240 -25.45 8.94 -0.14
CA HIS A 240 -26.49 8.83 0.89
C HIS A 240 -27.44 10.04 0.87
N PHE A 241 -26.91 11.24 0.67
CA PHE A 241 -27.71 12.46 0.57
C PHE A 241 -28.20 12.78 -0.85
N GLY A 242 -28.04 11.84 -1.80
CA GLY A 242 -28.58 11.95 -3.16
C GLY A 242 -27.81 12.90 -4.09
N PHE A 243 -26.56 13.23 -3.77
CA PHE A 243 -25.71 14.03 -4.66
C PHE A 243 -25.07 13.16 -5.75
N VAL A 244 -25.03 13.68 -6.97
CA VAL A 244 -24.46 12.98 -8.14
C VAL A 244 -23.09 13.54 -8.47
N SER A 245 -22.05 12.73 -8.32
CA SER A 245 -20.67 13.07 -8.70
C SER A 245 -20.52 13.30 -10.21
N CYS A 246 -19.61 14.19 -10.59
CA CYS A 246 -19.19 14.42 -11.97
C CYS A 246 -17.68 14.25 -12.13
N PRO A 247 -17.17 14.09 -13.37
CA PRO A 247 -15.73 14.14 -13.62
C PRO A 247 -15.13 15.50 -13.27
N ALA A 248 -13.84 15.50 -12.93
CA ALA A 248 -13.09 16.73 -12.71
C ALA A 248 -13.11 17.66 -13.95
N PRO A 249 -12.98 18.99 -13.76
CA PRO A 249 -12.88 19.92 -14.88
C PRO A 249 -11.69 19.58 -15.78
N SER A 250 -11.92 19.49 -17.10
CA SER A 250 -10.86 19.19 -18.07
C SER A 250 -9.70 20.18 -17.96
N HIS A 251 -8.47 19.66 -17.96
CA HIS A 251 -7.22 20.44 -17.87
C HIS A 251 -7.08 21.30 -16.59
N PHE A 252 -7.89 21.05 -15.57
CA PHE A 252 -7.67 21.58 -14.24
C PHE A 252 -6.84 20.58 -13.44
N GLN A 253 -5.67 21.02 -12.99
CA GLN A 253 -4.86 20.26 -12.04
C GLN A 253 -5.03 20.95 -10.69
N ALA A 254 -5.80 20.33 -9.80
CA ALA A 254 -6.01 20.85 -8.46
C ALA A 254 -4.75 20.64 -7.62
N ASP A 255 -4.25 21.72 -7.01
CA ASP A 255 -3.08 21.65 -6.13
C ASP A 255 -3.42 21.14 -4.71
N ILE A 256 -4.71 21.09 -4.38
CA ILE A 256 -5.24 20.34 -3.24
C ILE A 256 -6.01 19.14 -3.77
N GLU A 257 -5.76 17.98 -3.17
CA GLU A 257 -6.45 16.72 -3.46
C GLU A 257 -7.97 16.88 -3.27
N VAL A 258 -8.69 16.86 -4.39
CA VAL A 258 -10.16 16.85 -4.44
C VAL A 258 -10.61 15.41 -4.60
N ASP A 259 -11.36 14.91 -3.63
CA ASP A 259 -11.82 13.51 -3.61
C ASP A 259 -13.01 13.31 -4.55
N THR A 260 -13.89 14.31 -4.67
CA THR A 260 -15.07 14.24 -5.55
C THR A 260 -15.46 15.60 -6.09
N TRP A 261 -15.97 15.63 -7.31
CA TRP A 261 -16.51 16.84 -7.94
C TRP A 261 -18.02 16.75 -8.06
N LEU A 262 -18.69 17.87 -7.81
CA LEU A 262 -20.11 18.06 -8.08
C LEU A 262 -20.30 19.20 -9.07
N ARG A 263 -21.44 19.17 -9.78
CA ARG A 263 -21.83 20.23 -10.70
C ARG A 263 -23.09 20.92 -10.20
N THR A 264 -23.06 22.25 -10.20
CA THR A 264 -24.20 23.09 -9.86
C THR A 264 -25.18 23.20 -11.03
N GLU A 265 -26.39 23.71 -10.77
CA GLU A 265 -27.39 23.94 -11.81
C GLU A 265 -26.92 24.95 -12.87
N ARG A 266 -26.13 25.98 -12.48
CA ARG A 266 -25.52 26.90 -13.46
C ARG A 266 -24.21 26.40 -14.05
N LYS A 267 -23.92 25.10 -13.88
CA LYS A 267 -22.79 24.38 -14.50
C LYS A 267 -21.41 24.78 -13.97
N PHE A 268 -21.33 25.31 -12.74
CA PHE A 268 -20.09 25.47 -12.01
C PHE A 268 -19.71 24.16 -11.29
N TYR A 269 -18.44 24.00 -10.96
CA TYR A 269 -17.90 22.87 -10.23
C TYR A 269 -17.70 23.21 -8.75
N ILE A 270 -18.02 22.25 -7.89
CA ILE A 270 -17.69 22.27 -6.46
C ILE A 270 -16.75 21.10 -6.21
N GLY A 271 -15.53 21.39 -5.77
CA GLY A 271 -14.59 20.37 -5.35
C GLY A 271 -14.81 20.03 -3.89
N ILE A 272 -14.91 18.74 -3.55
CA ILE A 272 -15.13 18.27 -2.18
C ILE A 272 -13.98 17.37 -1.77
N SER A 273 -13.53 17.54 -0.53
CA SER A 273 -12.60 16.61 0.11
C SER A 273 -13.00 16.32 1.55
N CYS A 274 -12.87 15.07 1.96
CA CYS A 274 -13.01 14.65 3.35
C CYS A 274 -11.65 14.18 3.84
N LYS A 275 -11.10 14.86 4.86
CA LYS A 275 -9.75 14.60 5.35
C LYS A 275 -9.76 14.57 6.87
N ARG A 276 -8.82 13.83 7.47
CA ARG A 276 -8.57 13.93 8.91
C ARG A 276 -7.80 15.22 9.24
N THR A 277 -6.75 15.53 8.47
CA THR A 277 -5.83 16.67 8.65
C THR A 277 -5.35 17.18 7.29
N LEU A 278 -5.06 18.47 7.15
CA LEU A 278 -4.61 19.07 5.86
C LEU A 278 -3.07 18.99 5.65
N ARG A 279 -2.31 18.93 6.74
CA ARG A 279 -0.85 18.88 6.90
C ARG A 279 -0.11 19.94 6.08
N GLU A 280 0.96 19.58 5.36
CA GLU A 280 1.75 20.43 4.47
C GLU A 280 1.21 20.53 3.04
N ARG A 281 0.18 19.75 2.69
CA ARG A 281 -0.34 19.64 1.32
C ARG A 281 -0.92 20.95 0.77
N TRP A 282 -1.36 21.85 1.65
CA TRP A 282 -1.79 23.21 1.28
C TRP A 282 -0.68 24.10 0.71
N LYS A 283 0.60 23.75 0.86
CA LYS A 283 1.71 24.57 0.33
C LYS A 283 1.84 24.47 -1.18
N GLN A 284 1.14 23.54 -1.81
CA GLN A 284 1.19 23.35 -3.25
C GLN A 284 0.25 24.29 -4.02
N VAL A 285 -0.53 25.15 -3.37
CA VAL A 285 -1.72 25.90 -3.90
C VAL A 285 -1.38 27.06 -4.84
N SER A 286 -0.67 26.77 -5.91
CA SER A 286 -0.34 27.71 -7.00
C SER A 286 -1.46 27.87 -8.06
N SER A 287 -2.39 26.90 -8.18
CA SER A 287 -3.35 26.76 -9.28
C SER A 287 -4.79 27.14 -8.91
N ALA A 288 -5.08 27.40 -7.63
CA ALA A 288 -6.41 27.80 -7.15
C ALA A 288 -6.56 29.33 -7.01
N ASP A 289 -5.75 30.14 -7.71
CA ASP A 289 -6.00 31.57 -7.73
C ASP A 289 -7.37 31.90 -8.36
N SER A 290 -7.94 33.04 -8.01
CA SER A 290 -9.30 33.43 -8.43
C SER A 290 -9.46 33.49 -9.96
N SER A 291 -8.38 33.76 -10.68
CA SER A 291 -8.28 33.70 -12.15
C SER A 291 -8.53 32.28 -12.68
N ASN A 292 -7.82 31.29 -12.15
CA ASN A 292 -7.98 29.89 -12.56
C ASN A 292 -9.35 29.35 -12.15
N MET A 293 -9.86 29.67 -10.96
CA MET A 293 -11.21 29.26 -10.57
C MET A 293 -12.27 29.74 -11.56
N GLY A 294 -12.22 31.01 -11.97
CA GLY A 294 -13.13 31.55 -12.98
C GLY A 294 -12.99 30.84 -14.33
N ARG A 295 -11.75 30.62 -14.78
CA ARG A 295 -11.45 29.94 -16.06
C ARG A 295 -12.04 28.54 -16.14
N TYR A 296 -11.94 27.76 -15.06
CA TYR A 296 -12.43 26.38 -15.00
C TYR A 296 -13.84 26.25 -14.44
N LYS A 297 -14.54 27.38 -14.23
CA LYS A 297 -15.90 27.44 -13.65
C LYS A 297 -15.99 26.75 -12.30
N ILE A 298 -14.99 26.93 -11.44
CA ILE A 298 -14.98 26.39 -10.09
C ILE A 298 -15.61 27.44 -9.16
N ALA A 299 -16.70 27.06 -8.49
CA ALA A 299 -17.37 27.94 -7.54
C ALA A 299 -16.61 27.99 -6.21
N CYS A 300 -16.17 26.84 -5.70
CA CYS A 300 -15.48 26.73 -4.40
C CYS A 300 -14.88 25.34 -4.21
N PHE A 301 -14.08 25.23 -3.14
CA PHE A 301 -13.59 23.97 -2.59
C PHE A 301 -14.12 23.79 -1.17
N LEU A 302 -14.70 22.64 -0.87
CA LEU A 302 -15.24 22.31 0.44
C LEU A 302 -14.37 21.22 1.08
N HIS A 303 -13.90 21.48 2.30
CA HIS A 303 -13.07 20.57 3.06
C HIS A 303 -13.79 20.15 4.34
N VAL A 304 -14.16 18.89 4.45
CA VAL A 304 -14.69 18.31 5.70
C VAL A 304 -13.49 17.76 6.48
N ILE A 305 -13.12 18.41 7.59
CA ILE A 305 -11.90 18.10 8.34
C ILE A 305 -12.22 17.75 9.80
N THR A 306 -11.79 16.58 10.28
CA THR A 306 -12.08 16.15 11.67
C THR A 306 -11.04 16.54 12.71
N TYR A 307 -9.81 16.87 12.32
CA TYR A 307 -8.76 17.37 13.22
C TYR A 307 -8.17 18.69 12.71
N SER A 308 -8.51 19.79 13.38
CA SER A 308 -8.12 21.16 12.98
C SER A 308 -6.78 21.64 13.53
N LYS A 309 -6.05 20.82 14.31
CA LYS A 309 -4.81 21.24 15.00
C LYS A 309 -3.74 21.82 14.06
N ASP A 310 -3.77 21.46 12.79
CA ASP A 310 -2.84 21.94 11.77
C ASP A 310 -3.41 23.07 10.90
N LEU A 311 -4.63 23.56 11.15
CA LEU A 311 -5.22 24.72 10.51
C LEU A 311 -4.84 26.00 11.28
N SER A 312 -3.73 26.62 10.89
CA SER A 312 -3.37 27.94 11.39
C SER A 312 -4.19 29.05 10.71
N ASP A 313 -4.24 30.21 11.33
CA ASP A 313 -4.98 31.37 10.83
C ASP A 313 -4.47 31.79 9.44
N ASP A 314 -3.15 31.74 9.22
CA ASP A 314 -2.54 31.99 7.91
C ASP A 314 -3.04 31.02 6.83
N LYS A 315 -3.18 29.72 7.17
CA LYS A 315 -3.68 28.72 6.22
C LYS A 315 -5.14 29.00 5.88
N LEU A 316 -5.96 29.26 6.89
CA LEU A 316 -7.38 29.56 6.70
C LEU A 316 -7.58 30.83 5.88
N SER A 317 -6.81 31.89 6.16
CA SER A 317 -6.89 33.14 5.42
C SER A 317 -6.45 32.98 3.97
N LEU A 318 -5.32 32.29 3.73
CA LEU A 318 -4.80 32.08 2.39
C LEU A 318 -5.77 31.26 1.52
N LEU A 319 -6.17 30.08 2.02
CA LEU A 319 -7.05 29.17 1.27
C LEU A 319 -8.47 29.75 1.18
N GLY A 320 -8.95 30.41 2.22
CA GLY A 320 -10.22 31.11 2.20
C GLY A 320 -10.26 32.21 1.12
N GLY A 321 -9.16 32.94 0.93
CA GLY A 321 -8.99 33.89 -0.18
C GLY A 321 -9.10 33.25 -1.57
N TYR A 322 -8.85 31.95 -1.67
CA TYR A 322 -8.96 31.13 -2.88
C TYR A 322 -10.28 30.33 -2.92
N GLY A 323 -11.31 30.73 -2.18
CA GLY A 323 -12.63 30.10 -2.25
C GLY A 323 -12.72 28.73 -1.58
N HIS A 324 -11.79 28.41 -0.67
CA HIS A 324 -11.87 27.21 0.16
C HIS A 324 -12.73 27.47 1.42
N VAL A 325 -13.57 26.49 1.77
CA VAL A 325 -14.41 26.51 2.98
C VAL A 325 -14.16 25.22 3.77
N PHE A 326 -13.94 25.37 5.07
CA PHE A 326 -13.61 24.28 6.00
C PHE A 326 -14.79 23.99 6.91
N TYR A 327 -15.29 22.76 6.84
CA TYR A 327 -16.31 22.21 7.73
C TYR A 327 -15.62 21.42 8.83
N LEU A 328 -15.73 21.89 10.07
CA LEU A 328 -15.08 21.33 11.25
C LEU A 328 -16.12 20.76 12.23
N PRO A 329 -15.77 19.78 13.08
CA PRO A 329 -16.66 19.29 14.10
C PRO A 329 -17.30 20.43 14.89
N ASP A 330 -18.58 20.31 15.21
CA ASP A 330 -19.34 21.38 15.85
C ASP A 330 -18.77 21.77 17.23
N ASP A 331 -18.06 20.86 17.88
CA ASP A 331 -17.33 21.03 19.13
C ASP A 331 -15.84 21.39 18.94
N ASP A 332 -15.39 21.67 17.73
CA ASP A 332 -13.98 21.94 17.42
C ASP A 332 -13.54 23.33 17.95
N PRO A 333 -12.43 23.42 18.72
CA PRO A 333 -11.95 24.69 19.26
C PRO A 333 -11.61 25.74 18.20
N THR A 334 -11.16 25.32 17.01
CA THR A 334 -10.82 26.22 15.90
C THR A 334 -12.09 26.82 15.29
N LEU A 335 -13.18 26.05 15.19
CA LEU A 335 -14.49 26.57 14.80
C LEU A 335 -14.98 27.63 15.79
N LEU A 336 -14.92 27.31 17.10
CA LEU A 336 -15.35 28.24 18.14
C LEU A 336 -14.55 29.55 18.08
N ARG A 337 -13.22 29.46 17.99
CA ARG A 337 -12.32 30.61 17.90
C ARG A 337 -12.64 31.54 16.72
N HIS A 338 -12.94 30.97 15.56
CA HIS A 338 -13.07 31.73 14.31
C HIS A 338 -14.51 32.10 13.94
N SER A 339 -15.50 31.47 14.57
CA SER A 339 -16.92 31.79 14.37
C SER A 339 -17.26 33.27 14.62
N GLN A 340 -16.51 33.93 15.51
CA GLN A 340 -16.68 35.35 15.85
C GLN A 340 -15.68 36.27 15.12
N HIS A 341 -14.75 35.71 14.34
CA HIS A 341 -13.73 36.50 13.64
C HIS A 341 -14.32 37.14 12.38
N SER A 342 -14.12 38.45 12.19
CA SER A 342 -14.74 39.24 11.10
C SER A 342 -14.51 38.70 9.68
N ILE A 343 -13.30 38.16 9.44
CA ILE A 343 -12.90 37.58 8.15
C ILE A 343 -13.00 36.05 8.16
N LEU A 344 -12.32 35.37 9.08
CA LEU A 344 -12.18 33.90 9.09
C LEU A 344 -13.50 33.14 9.31
N SER A 345 -14.52 33.76 9.93
CA SER A 345 -15.86 33.16 10.07
C SER A 345 -16.50 32.79 8.72
N LYS A 346 -16.07 33.40 7.61
CA LYS A 346 -16.57 33.08 6.26
C LYS A 346 -16.02 31.76 5.73
N TYR A 347 -14.87 31.33 6.24
CA TYR A 347 -14.10 30.20 5.73
C TYR A 347 -14.22 28.96 6.60
N VAL A 348 -14.79 29.07 7.80
CA VAL A 348 -14.95 27.95 8.74
C VAL A 348 -16.41 27.81 9.12
N ARG A 349 -16.95 26.59 9.03
CA ARG A 349 -18.37 26.28 9.28
C ARG A 349 -18.53 25.01 10.12
N PRO A 350 -19.67 24.86 10.83
CA PRO A 350 -20.01 23.61 11.51
C PRO A 350 -20.17 22.47 10.51
N MET A 351 -19.64 21.29 10.84
CA MET A 351 -19.69 20.10 9.98
C MET A 351 -21.12 19.62 9.77
N SER A 352 -21.99 19.79 10.75
CA SER A 352 -23.42 19.48 10.63
C SER A 352 -24.12 20.27 9.52
N GLU A 353 -23.65 21.49 9.20
CA GLU A 353 -24.24 22.32 8.14
C GLU A 353 -23.75 21.97 6.73
N PHE A 354 -22.75 21.09 6.61
CA PHE A 354 -22.14 20.73 5.32
C PHE A 354 -23.16 20.34 4.24
N ILE A 355 -24.09 19.44 4.57
CA ILE A 355 -25.09 18.93 3.63
C ILE A 355 -26.11 20.00 3.25
N ASN A 356 -26.53 20.81 4.22
CA ASN A 356 -27.48 21.90 3.99
C ASN A 356 -26.88 22.97 3.07
N ASP A 357 -25.64 23.36 3.36
CA ASP A 357 -24.92 24.35 2.58
C ASP A 357 -24.63 23.84 1.17
N LEU A 358 -24.20 22.59 1.04
CA LEU A 358 -23.98 21.98 -0.27
C LEU A 358 -25.26 21.96 -1.12
N THR A 359 -26.40 21.61 -0.52
CA THR A 359 -27.71 21.63 -1.19
C THR A 359 -28.07 23.03 -1.68
N LYS A 360 -27.87 24.07 -0.85
CA LYS A 360 -28.11 25.46 -1.23
C LYS A 360 -27.16 25.90 -2.34
N MET A 361 -25.89 25.53 -2.26
CA MET A 361 -24.86 25.91 -3.23
C MET A 361 -25.10 25.30 -4.61
N ILE A 362 -25.58 24.06 -4.68
CA ILE A 362 -25.92 23.40 -5.95
C ILE A 362 -27.06 24.13 -6.69
N LYS A 363 -28.05 24.66 -5.95
CA LYS A 363 -29.20 25.39 -6.49
C LYS A 363 -28.88 26.85 -6.85
N ASN A 364 -28.08 27.51 -6.00
CA ASN A 364 -27.87 28.96 -6.09
C ASN A 364 -26.71 29.35 -7.02
N ASN A 365 -25.73 28.45 -7.20
CA ASN A 365 -24.59 28.63 -8.11
C ASN A 365 -24.74 27.74 -9.34
#